data_AF-Q3IA84-F1
#
_entry.id   AF-Q3IA84-F1
#
_cell.length_a   1.000
_cell.length_b   1.000
_cell.length_c   1.000
_cell.angle_alpha   90.00
_cell.angle_beta   90.00
_cell.angle_gamma   90.00
#
_symmetry.space_group_name_H-M   'P 1'
#
loop_
_entity.id
_entity.type
_entity.pdbx_description
1 polymer ?
#
loop_
_entity_poly.entity_id
_entity_poly.type
_entity_poly.pdbx_seq_one_letter_code
_entity_poly.pdbx_strand_id
1 'polypeptide(L)'
;MKNKGGNVSLIQRVSSLLIALTIYLFLFDVILLGSGAWSINVTGISIRKVEYLTILLMVICTINNIKGYIYFCCATTFCLIFGVVVPFLNDVKLEYAITELLSFYGILLCPLIAQNRYISVNWKKIRKFILFICIISAFIHILIWLLGLMGSGYVDLIKQLCIRVLTANNDDLIDNIIIADTPDGLFRVLLPNSSLLIIGFYLSFQQYLNRKNYIHLLIVFVMLLALYTTWTRALYLSPIIIIGGVLFYKIFPFTLQLGKIGAYNLLSFIILFFIVISTVLVQPTLLSLLGIASESSDGIRYTQVIWIFNTFMNSPVLGTGLGGSAEDVRSLIAPWTYEMSLLALIMKLGLVGVFLFISISAIKIPEFLEGFFDGRRIPVKKVVWIYFSLSVLMMFSTNPFMLSFPGVTITLFILCELNSFKIEKGNI
;
A
#
# COMPACT_ATOMS: atom_id res chain seq x y z
N MET A 1 21.65 -14.45 32.32
CA MET A 1 22.60 -14.95 31.30
C MET A 1 22.74 -13.92 30.19
N LYS A 2 23.90 -13.27 30.06
CA LYS A 2 24.22 -12.35 28.95
C LYS A 2 24.18 -13.14 27.64
N ASN A 3 23.23 -12.81 26.77
CA ASN A 3 23.14 -13.39 25.44
C ASN A 3 24.38 -12.90 24.65
N LYS A 4 25.39 -13.76 24.50
CA LYS A 4 26.54 -13.49 23.63
C LYS A 4 25.99 -13.18 22.25
N GLY A 5 26.22 -11.96 21.77
CA GLY A 5 25.86 -11.56 20.41
C GLY A 5 26.52 -12.49 19.42
N GLY A 6 25.73 -13.40 18.84
CA GLY A 6 26.19 -14.25 17.74
C GLY A 6 26.78 -13.35 16.66
N ASN A 7 27.99 -13.66 16.23
CA ASN A 7 28.65 -12.98 15.12
C ASN A 7 27.75 -13.11 13.88
N VAL A 8 26.98 -12.05 13.58
CA VAL A 8 26.25 -11.92 12.32
C VAL A 8 27.27 -12.03 11.20
N SER A 9 27.10 -13.01 10.30
CA SER A 9 28.06 -13.30 9.24
C SER A 9 28.27 -12.07 8.36
N LEU A 10 29.45 -11.95 7.74
CA LEU A 10 29.76 -10.86 6.80
C LEU A 10 28.68 -10.77 5.70
N ILE A 11 28.26 -11.93 5.19
CA ILE A 11 27.18 -12.08 4.20
C ILE A 11 25.90 -11.42 4.70
N GLN A 12 25.43 -11.74 5.92
CA GLN A 12 24.22 -11.16 6.48
C GLN A 12 24.30 -9.63 6.65
N ARG A 13 25.48 -9.10 7.00
CA ARG A 13 25.69 -7.64 7.10
C ARG A 13 25.63 -6.97 5.73
N VAL A 14 26.34 -7.52 4.75
CA VAL A 14 26.36 -7.01 3.37
C VAL A 14 24.96 -7.08 2.77
N SER A 15 24.25 -8.21 2.91
CA SER A 15 22.88 -8.36 2.43
C SER A 15 21.93 -7.35 3.08
N SER A 16 22.07 -7.10 4.38
CA SER A 16 21.22 -6.12 5.06
C SER A 16 21.50 -4.67 4.61
N LEU A 17 22.76 -4.34 4.31
CA LEU A 17 23.14 -3.05 3.73
C LEU A 17 22.57 -2.87 2.32
N LEU A 18 22.68 -3.92 1.50
CA LEU A 18 22.12 -3.92 0.14
C LEU A 18 20.59 -3.77 0.17
N ILE A 19 19.88 -4.50 1.05
CA ILE A 19 18.43 -4.31 1.23
C ILE A 19 18.11 -2.85 1.56
N ALA A 20 18.85 -2.24 2.50
CA ALA A 20 18.61 -0.86 2.86
C ALA A 20 18.86 0.11 1.70
N LEU A 21 19.96 -0.06 0.97
CA LEU A 21 20.27 0.74 -0.22
C LEU A 21 19.15 0.61 -1.27
N THR A 22 18.72 -0.62 -1.57
CA THR A 22 17.64 -0.85 -2.52
C THR A 22 16.32 -0.27 -2.04
N ILE A 23 16.01 -0.30 -0.73
CA ILE A 23 14.84 0.39 -0.18
C ILE A 23 14.94 1.90 -0.36
N TYR A 24 16.11 2.52 -0.15
CA TYR A 24 16.28 3.96 -0.38
C TYR A 24 16.04 4.33 -1.85
N LEU A 25 16.60 3.55 -2.79
CA LEU A 25 16.41 3.75 -4.23
C LEU A 25 14.95 3.54 -4.65
N PHE A 26 14.34 2.44 -4.19
CA PHE A 26 12.94 2.12 -4.45
C PHE A 26 12.00 3.20 -3.91
N LEU A 27 12.22 3.69 -2.68
CA LEU A 27 11.42 4.77 -2.09
C LEU A 27 11.58 6.07 -2.88
N PHE A 28 12.79 6.38 -3.32
CA PHE A 28 13.07 7.57 -4.14
C PHE A 28 12.33 7.49 -5.48
N ASP A 29 12.46 6.37 -6.20
CA ASP A 29 11.78 6.14 -7.49
C ASP A 29 10.26 6.21 -7.33
N VAL A 30 9.70 5.43 -6.40
CA VAL A 30 8.25 5.30 -6.25
C VAL A 30 7.60 6.57 -5.71
N ILE A 31 8.24 7.33 -4.81
CA ILE A 31 7.64 8.53 -4.21
C ILE A 31 7.85 9.78 -5.07
N LEU A 32 8.98 9.94 -5.77
CA LEU A 32 9.26 11.17 -6.53
C LEU A 32 9.04 11.04 -8.02
N LEU A 33 9.43 9.90 -8.60
CA LEU A 33 9.52 9.78 -10.05
C LEU A 33 8.33 9.06 -10.67
N GLY A 34 7.37 8.64 -9.84
CA GLY A 34 6.24 7.83 -10.27
C GLY A 34 6.74 6.49 -10.80
N SER A 35 5.85 5.52 -10.91
CA SER A 35 6.21 4.18 -11.35
C SER A 35 6.63 4.09 -12.84
N GLY A 36 7.41 5.02 -13.42
CA GLY A 36 7.92 4.90 -14.79
C GLY A 36 9.27 5.55 -15.13
N ALA A 37 9.87 6.46 -14.36
CA ALA A 37 11.09 7.15 -14.79
C ALA A 37 12.35 6.24 -14.86
N TRP A 38 12.43 5.21 -14.00
CA TRP A 38 13.52 4.22 -14.02
C TRP A 38 13.21 3.00 -14.91
N SER A 39 12.32 3.16 -15.88
CA SER A 39 12.13 2.22 -16.99
C SER A 39 13.34 2.14 -17.94
N ILE A 40 14.47 2.78 -17.59
CA ILE A 40 15.76 2.60 -18.22
C ILE A 40 16.09 1.11 -18.22
N ASN A 41 16.13 0.53 -19.43
CA ASN A 41 16.47 -0.86 -19.63
C ASN A 41 18.00 -0.98 -19.67
N VAL A 42 18.58 -1.63 -18.66
CA VAL A 42 19.97 -2.08 -18.76
C VAL A 42 19.92 -3.43 -19.46
N THR A 43 20.47 -3.51 -20.67
CA THR A 43 20.49 -4.77 -21.46
C THR A 43 19.10 -5.42 -21.63
N GLY A 44 18.04 -4.62 -21.81
CA GLY A 44 16.66 -5.11 -21.98
C GLY A 44 15.91 -5.46 -20.69
N ILE A 45 16.54 -5.33 -19.51
CA ILE A 45 15.90 -5.54 -18.21
C ILE A 45 15.72 -4.18 -17.52
N SER A 46 14.49 -3.88 -17.08
CA SER A 46 14.24 -2.65 -16.33
C SER A 46 14.96 -2.67 -14.98
N ILE A 47 15.52 -1.52 -14.56
CA ILE A 47 16.23 -1.40 -13.28
C ILE A 47 15.37 -1.92 -12.11
N ARG A 48 14.05 -1.72 -12.15
CA ARG A 48 13.13 -2.26 -11.15
C ARG A 48 13.15 -3.77 -11.00
N LYS A 49 13.22 -4.51 -12.12
CA LYS A 49 13.33 -5.97 -12.06
C LYS A 49 14.64 -6.37 -11.36
N VAL A 50 15.71 -5.61 -11.58
CA VAL A 50 16.99 -5.79 -10.88
C VAL A 50 16.88 -5.47 -9.38
N GLU A 51 16.20 -4.38 -9.01
CA GLU A 51 15.95 -4.03 -7.60
C GLU A 51 15.12 -5.09 -6.88
N TYR A 52 14.04 -5.57 -7.49
CA TYR A 52 13.22 -6.65 -6.95
C TYR A 52 14.00 -7.94 -6.77
N LEU A 53 14.78 -8.33 -7.79
CA LEU A 53 15.64 -9.51 -7.70
C LEU A 53 16.69 -9.36 -6.60
N THR A 54 17.26 -8.16 -6.46
CA THR A 54 18.23 -7.85 -5.40
C THR A 54 17.58 -7.98 -4.02
N ILE A 55 16.41 -7.37 -3.81
CA ILE A 55 15.65 -7.49 -2.55
C ILE A 55 15.36 -8.96 -2.25
N LEU A 56 14.87 -9.72 -3.23
CA LEU A 56 14.56 -11.14 -3.08
C LEU A 56 15.77 -11.94 -2.59
N LEU A 57 16.88 -11.87 -3.34
CA LEU A 57 18.10 -12.61 -3.03
C LEU A 57 18.66 -12.24 -1.66
N MET A 58 18.65 -10.94 -1.34
CA MET A 58 19.18 -10.47 -0.06
C MET A 58 18.26 -10.82 1.11
N VAL A 59 16.94 -10.80 0.93
CA VAL A 59 15.99 -11.22 1.98
C VAL A 59 16.29 -12.67 2.39
N ILE A 60 16.46 -13.58 1.43
CA ILE A 60 16.82 -14.99 1.69
C ILE A 60 18.08 -15.09 2.54
N CYS A 61 19.14 -14.34 2.19
CA CYS A 61 20.40 -14.32 2.92
C CYS A 61 20.29 -13.77 4.34
N THR A 62 19.25 -12.98 4.64
CA THR A 62 19.04 -12.37 5.96
C THR A 62 18.10 -13.14 6.88
N ILE A 63 17.41 -14.19 6.38
CA ILE A 63 16.61 -15.07 7.21
C ILE A 63 17.53 -15.81 8.18
N ASN A 64 17.23 -15.70 9.48
CA ASN A 64 18.05 -16.25 10.54
C ASN A 64 17.31 -17.27 11.43
N ASN A 65 16.06 -17.58 11.12
CA ASN A 65 15.24 -18.52 11.88
C ASN A 65 14.42 -19.43 10.96
N ILE A 66 14.14 -20.64 11.46
CA ILE A 66 13.38 -21.67 10.73
C ILE A 66 11.99 -21.17 10.32
N LYS A 67 11.33 -20.38 11.19
CA LYS A 67 10.00 -19.80 10.90
C LYS A 67 10.02 -18.85 9.72
N GLY A 68 11.10 -18.07 9.55
CA GLY A 68 11.29 -17.18 8.42
C GLY A 68 11.49 -17.95 7.12
N TYR A 69 12.23 -19.05 7.15
CA TYR A 69 12.38 -19.94 5.98
C TYR A 69 11.05 -20.60 5.60
N ILE A 70 10.32 -21.14 6.58
CA ILE A 70 8.98 -21.71 6.34
C ILE A 70 8.06 -20.66 5.71
N TYR A 71 8.02 -19.45 6.28
CA TYR A 71 7.22 -18.36 5.71
C TYR A 71 7.63 -18.03 4.27
N PHE A 72 8.93 -17.90 4.00
CA PHE A 72 9.44 -17.64 2.66
C PHE A 72 9.01 -18.73 1.68
N CYS A 73 9.24 -20.00 2.00
CA CYS A 73 8.85 -21.13 1.15
C CYS A 73 7.34 -21.18 0.90
N CYS A 74 6.51 -20.96 1.93
CA CYS A 74 5.06 -20.90 1.76
C CYS A 74 4.63 -19.73 0.87
N ALA A 75 5.22 -18.54 1.06
CA ALA A 75 4.92 -17.37 0.24
C ALA A 75 5.34 -17.57 -1.23
N THR A 76 6.54 -18.12 -1.48
CA THR A 76 7.01 -18.43 -2.83
C THR A 76 6.12 -19.47 -3.51
N THR A 77 5.79 -20.56 -2.80
CA THR A 77 4.92 -21.62 -3.32
C THR A 77 3.53 -21.08 -3.65
N PHE A 78 2.96 -20.27 -2.76
CA PHE A 78 1.69 -19.58 -3.00
C PHE A 78 1.73 -18.72 -4.26
N CYS A 79 2.77 -17.90 -4.41
CA CYS A 79 2.98 -17.05 -5.57
C CYS A 79 3.17 -17.84 -6.87
N LEU A 80 3.85 -18.99 -6.83
CA LEU A 80 3.97 -19.86 -8.00
C LEU A 80 2.61 -20.47 -8.40
N ILE A 81 1.82 -20.92 -7.42
CA ILE A 81 0.50 -21.50 -7.69
C ILE A 81 -0.44 -20.44 -8.26
N PHE A 82 -0.67 -19.33 -7.56
CA PHE A 82 -1.68 -18.34 -7.94
C PHE A 82 -1.20 -17.30 -8.95
N GLY A 83 0.12 -17.17 -9.16
CA GLY A 83 0.73 -16.26 -10.14
C GLY A 83 1.22 -16.92 -11.42
N VAL A 84 1.32 -18.25 -11.47
CA VAL A 84 1.76 -18.97 -12.67
C VAL A 84 0.82 -20.13 -13.02
N VAL A 85 0.60 -21.07 -12.10
CA VAL A 85 -0.18 -22.30 -12.38
C VAL A 85 -1.65 -22.00 -12.63
N VAL A 86 -2.33 -21.32 -11.71
CA VAL A 86 -3.76 -20.99 -11.84
C VAL A 86 -4.02 -20.05 -13.03
N PRO A 87 -3.25 -18.96 -13.26
CA PRO A 87 -3.38 -18.15 -14.47
C PRO A 87 -3.23 -18.97 -15.76
N PHE A 88 -2.25 -19.87 -15.82
CA PHE A 88 -2.04 -20.75 -16.98
C PHE A 88 -3.22 -21.68 -17.23
N LEU A 89 -3.83 -22.24 -16.18
CA LEU A 89 -5.01 -23.10 -16.29
C LEU A 89 -6.28 -22.34 -16.72
N ASN A 90 -6.31 -21.01 -16.60
CA ASN A 90 -7.43 -20.16 -16.98
C ASN A 90 -7.13 -19.29 -18.23
N ASP A 91 -6.10 -19.65 -19.01
CA ASP A 91 -5.68 -18.92 -20.23
C ASP A 91 -5.41 -17.41 -20.02
N VAL A 92 -5.00 -17.03 -18.82
CA VAL A 92 -4.63 -15.64 -18.50
C VAL A 92 -3.27 -15.33 -19.14
N LYS A 93 -3.16 -14.17 -19.81
CA LYS A 93 -1.89 -13.72 -20.40
C LYS A 93 -0.81 -13.61 -19.33
N LEU A 94 0.33 -14.27 -19.59
CA LEU A 94 1.45 -14.33 -18.65
C LEU A 94 1.99 -12.94 -18.26
N GLU A 95 1.97 -11.98 -19.19
CA GLU A 95 2.40 -10.59 -18.92
C GLU A 95 1.56 -9.92 -17.82
N TYR A 96 0.24 -10.17 -17.82
CA TYR A 96 -0.69 -9.61 -16.85
C TYR A 96 -0.47 -10.28 -15.49
N ALA A 97 -0.32 -11.59 -15.50
CA ALA A 97 -0.05 -12.39 -14.31
C ALA A 97 1.27 -11.97 -13.62
N ILE A 98 2.35 -11.83 -14.39
CA ILE A 98 3.67 -11.42 -13.87
C ILE A 98 3.61 -10.02 -13.25
N THR A 99 2.88 -9.09 -13.87
CA THR A 99 2.79 -7.71 -13.38
C THR A 99 2.17 -7.64 -11.99
N GLU A 100 1.03 -8.31 -11.77
CA GLU A 100 0.42 -8.38 -10.43
C GLU A 100 1.22 -9.25 -9.45
N LEU A 101 1.81 -10.35 -9.94
CA LEU A 101 2.63 -11.25 -9.14
C LEU A 101 3.82 -10.52 -8.50
N LEU A 102 4.49 -9.61 -9.22
CA LEU A 102 5.60 -8.85 -8.68
C LEU A 102 5.18 -7.99 -7.48
N SER A 103 4.08 -7.23 -7.60
CA SER A 103 3.55 -6.41 -6.51
C SER A 103 3.06 -7.28 -5.35
N PHE A 104 2.33 -8.35 -5.64
CA PHE A 104 1.79 -9.24 -4.63
C PHE A 104 2.89 -9.99 -3.85
N TYR A 105 3.92 -10.46 -4.55
CA TYR A 105 5.06 -11.09 -3.92
C TYR A 105 5.87 -10.09 -3.09
N GLY A 106 6.02 -8.85 -3.57
CA GLY A 106 6.59 -7.75 -2.80
C GLY A 106 5.88 -7.54 -1.46
N ILE A 107 4.55 -7.53 -1.46
CA ILE A 107 3.71 -7.45 -0.24
C ILE A 107 4.00 -8.62 0.70
N LEU A 108 4.04 -9.86 0.17
CA LEU A 108 4.34 -11.04 0.97
C LEU A 108 5.78 -11.05 1.52
N LEU A 109 6.73 -10.36 0.90
CA LEU A 109 8.09 -10.22 1.43
C LEU A 109 8.22 -9.13 2.51
N CYS A 110 7.29 -8.16 2.57
CA CYS A 110 7.36 -7.06 3.54
C CYS A 110 7.54 -7.50 5.00
N PRO A 111 6.89 -8.57 5.53
CA PRO A 111 7.12 -9.05 6.88
C PRO A 111 8.58 -9.45 7.16
N LEU A 112 9.25 -10.09 6.20
CA LEU A 112 10.66 -10.49 6.35
C LEU A 112 11.58 -9.26 6.32
N ILE A 113 11.30 -8.32 5.42
CA ILE A 113 12.05 -7.06 5.30
C ILE A 113 11.90 -6.22 6.58
N ALA A 114 10.68 -6.08 7.10
CA ALA A 114 10.39 -5.29 8.30
C ALA A 114 11.05 -5.88 9.56
N GLN A 115 11.21 -7.21 9.63
CA GLN A 115 11.91 -7.90 10.72
C GLN A 115 13.44 -7.87 10.58
N ASN A 116 14.00 -7.43 9.44
CA ASN A 116 15.44 -7.33 9.27
C ASN A 116 16.03 -6.38 10.33
N ARG A 117 17.09 -6.84 11.02
CA ARG A 117 17.71 -6.12 12.14
C ARG A 117 18.25 -4.76 11.72
N TYR A 118 18.86 -4.65 10.54
CA TYR A 118 19.42 -3.39 10.06
C TYR A 118 18.33 -2.37 9.77
N ILE A 119 17.26 -2.79 9.09
CA ILE A 119 16.09 -1.96 8.81
C ILE A 119 15.43 -1.50 10.10
N SER A 120 15.20 -2.42 11.02
CA SER A 120 14.65 -2.16 12.35
C SER A 120 15.43 -1.11 13.14
N VAL A 121 16.76 -1.23 13.19
CA VAL A 121 17.64 -0.29 13.91
C VAL A 121 17.71 1.08 13.23
N ASN A 122 17.75 1.10 11.89
CA ASN A 122 17.84 2.34 11.11
C ASN A 122 16.49 2.94 10.73
N TRP A 123 15.38 2.36 11.19
CA TRP A 123 14.03 2.77 10.79
C TRP A 123 13.77 4.27 11.01
N LYS A 124 14.28 4.84 12.12
CA LYS A 124 14.17 6.29 12.39
C LYS A 124 14.83 7.15 11.30
N LYS A 125 15.93 6.71 10.69
CA LYS A 125 16.60 7.40 9.57
C LYS A 125 15.80 7.24 8.27
N ILE A 126 15.35 6.02 7.98
CA ILE A 126 14.51 5.72 6.81
C ILE A 126 13.23 6.56 6.86
N ARG A 127 12.58 6.63 8.03
CA ARG A 127 11.38 7.45 8.28
C ARG A 127 11.59 8.93 7.99
N LYS A 128 12.74 9.49 8.38
CA LYS A 128 13.08 10.90 8.07
C LYS A 128 13.26 11.11 6.57
N PHE A 129 13.91 10.16 5.89
CA PHE A 129 14.06 10.19 4.44
C PHE A 129 12.70 10.13 3.73
N ILE A 130 11.81 9.21 4.13
CA ILE A 130 10.44 9.11 3.60
C ILE A 130 9.68 10.44 3.76
N LEU A 131 9.72 11.06 4.95
CA LEU A 131 9.08 12.35 5.15
C LEU A 131 9.65 13.42 4.21
N PHE A 132 10.97 13.47 4.06
CA PHE A 132 11.63 14.45 3.19
C PHE A 132 11.18 14.32 1.74
N ILE A 133 11.17 13.11 1.18
CA ILE A 133 10.70 12.88 -0.20
C ILE A 133 9.18 13.10 -0.34
N CYS A 134 8.37 12.78 0.68
CA CYS A 134 6.94 13.12 0.67
C CYS A 134 6.70 14.63 0.68
N ILE A 135 7.51 15.42 1.39
CA ILE A 135 7.42 16.89 1.38
C ILE A 135 7.72 17.43 -0.02
N ILE A 136 8.78 16.94 -0.66
CA ILE A 136 9.10 17.32 -2.05
C ILE A 136 7.93 16.96 -2.98
N SER A 137 7.40 15.73 -2.88
CA SER A 137 6.25 15.28 -3.67
C SER A 137 5.02 16.16 -3.44
N ALA A 138 4.76 16.59 -2.20
CA ALA A 138 3.67 17.50 -1.87
C ALA A 138 3.83 18.88 -2.54
N PHE A 139 5.04 19.45 -2.53
CA PHE A 139 5.31 20.71 -3.24
C PHE A 139 5.13 20.57 -4.75
N ILE A 140 5.53 19.44 -5.35
CA ILE A 140 5.31 19.17 -6.78
C ILE A 140 3.80 19.13 -7.09
N HIS A 141 3.00 18.43 -6.27
CA HIS A 141 1.54 18.37 -6.44
C HIS A 141 0.89 19.75 -6.36
N ILE A 142 1.28 20.56 -5.38
CA ILE A 142 0.75 21.92 -5.20
C ILE A 142 1.17 22.82 -6.36
N LEU A 143 2.42 22.72 -6.83
CA LEU A 143 2.92 23.51 -7.96
C LEU A 143 2.15 23.19 -9.25
N ILE A 144 1.99 21.90 -9.58
CA ILE A 144 1.21 21.46 -10.75
C ILE A 144 -0.22 21.99 -10.65
N TRP A 145 -0.81 21.91 -9.45
CA TRP A 145 -2.17 22.37 -9.22
C TRP A 145 -2.32 23.88 -9.41
N LEU A 146 -1.42 24.68 -8.84
CA LEU A 146 -1.42 26.15 -8.99
C LEU A 146 -1.23 26.56 -10.44
N LEU A 147 -0.34 25.88 -11.18
CA LEU A 147 -0.15 26.17 -12.61
C LEU A 147 -1.37 25.78 -13.44
N GLY A 148 -2.08 24.69 -13.11
CA GLY A 148 -3.33 24.32 -13.76
C GLY A 148 -4.43 25.37 -13.58
N LEU A 149 -4.49 26.01 -12.41
CA LEU A 149 -5.42 27.12 -12.13
C LEU A 149 -5.14 28.38 -12.98
N MET A 150 -3.95 28.51 -13.59
CA MET A 150 -3.61 29.65 -14.46
C MET A 150 -4.18 29.53 -15.88
N GLY A 151 -4.79 28.40 -16.24
CA GLY A 151 -5.54 28.21 -17.49
C GLY A 151 -5.16 26.96 -18.28
N SER A 152 -6.05 26.54 -19.18
CA SER A 152 -5.97 25.28 -19.94
C SER A 152 -4.71 25.13 -20.80
N GLY A 153 -4.14 26.22 -21.32
CA GLY A 153 -2.91 26.16 -22.12
C GLY A 153 -1.67 25.65 -21.36
N TYR A 154 -1.62 25.81 -20.03
CA TYR A 154 -0.55 25.26 -19.20
C TYR A 154 -0.79 23.79 -18.85
N VAL A 155 -2.05 23.35 -18.84
CA VAL A 155 -2.44 21.98 -18.46
C VAL A 155 -1.82 20.96 -19.40
N ASP A 156 -1.94 21.17 -20.71
CA ASP A 156 -1.40 20.25 -21.71
C ASP A 156 0.14 20.20 -21.68
N LEU A 157 0.79 21.36 -21.53
CA LEU A 157 2.25 21.45 -21.39
C LEU A 157 2.74 20.69 -20.16
N ILE A 158 2.09 20.88 -19.01
CA ILE A 158 2.47 20.22 -17.75
C ILE A 158 2.18 18.73 -17.83
N LYS A 159 1.05 18.34 -18.42
CA LYS A 159 0.73 16.93 -18.66
C LYS A 159 1.80 16.27 -19.52
N GLN A 160 2.23 16.89 -20.62
CA GLN A 160 3.32 16.38 -21.46
C GLN A 160 4.66 16.31 -20.72
N LEU A 161 5.00 17.32 -19.91
CA LEU A 161 6.21 17.30 -19.09
C LEU A 161 6.17 16.17 -18.04
N CYS A 162 5.04 16.01 -17.35
CA CYS A 162 4.82 14.93 -16.40
C CYS A 162 4.91 13.57 -17.08
N ILE A 163 4.33 13.38 -18.26
CA ILE A 163 4.47 12.13 -19.04
C ILE A 163 5.94 11.89 -19.37
N ARG A 164 6.65 12.87 -19.96
CA ARG A 164 8.07 12.72 -20.31
C ARG A 164 8.94 12.35 -19.11
N VAL A 165 8.71 12.97 -17.95
CA VAL A 165 9.50 12.75 -16.73
C VAL A 165 9.11 11.45 -16.02
N LEU A 166 7.82 11.16 -15.88
CA LEU A 166 7.30 10.06 -15.06
C LEU A 166 7.14 8.75 -15.84
N THR A 167 7.00 8.79 -17.17
CA THR A 167 6.81 7.59 -18.01
C THR A 167 7.93 7.35 -19.01
N ALA A 168 8.97 8.20 -19.04
CA ALA A 168 10.09 8.11 -19.97
C ALA A 168 9.66 8.01 -21.46
N ASN A 169 8.59 8.73 -21.83
CA ASN A 169 7.95 8.72 -23.15
C ASN A 169 7.26 7.40 -23.53
N ASN A 170 6.84 6.58 -22.56
CA ASN A 170 5.97 5.45 -22.83
C ASN A 170 4.50 5.91 -22.77
N ASP A 171 3.86 6.00 -23.94
CA ASP A 171 2.49 6.49 -24.11
C ASP A 171 1.44 5.54 -23.50
N ASP A 172 1.79 4.26 -23.29
CA ASP A 172 0.89 3.27 -22.66
C ASP A 172 0.67 3.52 -21.15
N LEU A 173 1.46 4.40 -20.51
CA LEU A 173 1.35 4.70 -19.08
C LEU A 173 0.51 5.96 -18.77
N ILE A 174 -0.10 6.59 -19.79
CA ILE A 174 -0.83 7.86 -19.71
C ILE A 174 -2.05 7.77 -18.75
N ASP A 175 -2.71 6.62 -18.66
CA ASP A 175 -3.91 6.41 -17.82
C ASP A 175 -3.66 6.64 -16.30
N ASN A 176 -2.41 6.57 -15.85
CA ASN A 176 -2.05 6.75 -14.44
C ASN A 176 -1.73 8.21 -14.06
N ILE A 177 -1.74 9.14 -15.02
CA ILE A 177 -1.51 10.58 -14.82
C ILE A 177 -2.81 11.31 -15.17
N ILE A 178 -3.61 11.62 -14.16
CA ILE A 178 -4.84 12.38 -14.33
C ILE A 178 -4.59 13.82 -13.91
N ILE A 179 -4.37 14.64 -14.94
CA ILE A 179 -4.27 16.09 -14.83
C ILE A 179 -5.42 16.63 -15.69
N ALA A 180 -6.51 17.02 -15.04
CA ALA A 180 -7.76 17.33 -15.73
C ALA A 180 -8.64 18.29 -14.92
N ASP A 181 -9.49 19.02 -15.64
CA ASP A 181 -10.57 19.79 -15.06
C ASP A 181 -11.60 18.86 -14.44
N THR A 182 -12.14 19.28 -13.30
CA THR A 182 -13.24 18.62 -12.61
C THR A 182 -14.56 19.30 -13.01
N PRO A 183 -15.70 18.60 -12.88
CA PRO A 183 -17.02 19.16 -13.22
C PRO A 183 -17.34 20.48 -12.50
N ASP A 184 -16.72 20.72 -11.35
CA ASP A 184 -16.92 21.92 -10.51
C ASP A 184 -16.01 23.09 -10.91
N GLY A 185 -15.27 22.98 -12.02
CA GLY A 185 -14.33 24.01 -12.50
C GLY A 185 -13.00 24.05 -11.72
N LEU A 186 -12.78 23.09 -10.81
CA LEU A 186 -11.51 22.92 -10.10
C LEU A 186 -10.56 21.99 -10.88
N PHE A 187 -9.28 22.07 -10.59
CA PHE A 187 -8.25 21.27 -11.25
C PHE A 187 -7.82 20.07 -10.40
N ARG A 188 -7.70 18.89 -11.01
CA ARG A 188 -7.26 17.64 -10.34
C ARG A 188 -5.84 17.27 -10.73
N VAL A 189 -5.02 16.90 -9.73
CA VAL A 189 -3.67 16.36 -9.91
C VAL A 189 -3.55 14.99 -9.26
N LEU A 190 -3.77 13.93 -10.02
CA LEU A 190 -3.54 12.55 -9.59
C LEU A 190 -2.37 11.96 -10.36
N LEU A 191 -1.29 11.71 -9.64
CA LEU A 191 -0.08 11.06 -10.11
C LEU A 191 -0.02 9.62 -9.56
N PRO A 192 0.78 8.71 -10.15
CA PRO A 192 0.92 7.33 -9.69
C PRO A 192 1.36 7.21 -8.22
N ASN A 193 2.05 8.24 -7.70
CA ASN A 193 2.60 8.31 -6.35
C ASN A 193 1.72 9.09 -5.35
N SER A 194 0.58 9.65 -5.77
CA SER A 194 -0.26 10.51 -4.91
C SER A 194 -0.75 9.79 -3.64
N SER A 195 -0.97 8.47 -3.70
CA SER A 195 -1.38 7.67 -2.53
C SER A 195 -0.33 7.66 -1.41
N LEU A 196 0.94 7.91 -1.72
CA LEU A 196 2.04 7.94 -0.76
C LEU A 196 2.08 9.24 0.06
N LEU A 197 1.35 10.29 -0.37
CA LEU A 197 1.18 11.51 0.42
C LEU A 197 0.50 11.24 1.77
N ILE A 198 -0.30 10.17 1.88
CA ILE A 198 -0.90 9.77 3.17
C ILE A 198 0.18 9.38 4.18
N ILE A 199 1.29 8.74 3.74
CA ILE A 199 2.44 8.45 4.61
C ILE A 199 3.07 9.75 5.12
N GLY A 200 3.27 10.72 4.22
CA GLY A 200 3.80 12.03 4.59
C GLY A 200 2.91 12.76 5.59
N PHE A 201 1.59 12.70 5.42
CA PHE A 201 0.63 13.25 6.37
C PHE A 201 0.69 12.54 7.73
N TYR A 202 0.72 11.20 7.75
CA TYR A 202 0.88 10.43 8.98
C TYR A 202 2.13 10.85 9.76
N LEU A 203 3.28 10.95 9.06
CA LEU A 203 4.56 11.30 9.67
C LEU A 203 4.60 12.76 10.17
N SER A 204 4.09 13.71 9.39
CA SER A 204 4.06 15.12 9.78
C SER A 204 3.11 15.34 10.96
N PHE A 205 1.94 14.71 10.95
CA PHE A 205 0.95 14.81 12.03
C PHE A 205 1.48 14.20 13.33
N GLN A 206 2.16 13.04 13.26
CA GLN A 206 2.79 12.43 14.42
C GLN A 206 3.93 13.29 14.99
N GLN A 207 4.72 13.96 14.13
CA GLN A 207 5.73 14.92 14.59
C GLN A 207 5.11 16.14 15.27
N TYR A 208 4.03 16.68 14.70
CA TYR A 208 3.28 17.78 15.30
C TYR A 208 2.70 17.40 16.67
N LEU A 209 2.06 16.23 16.80
CA LEU A 209 1.52 15.78 18.09
C LEU A 209 2.58 15.63 19.18
N ASN A 210 3.81 15.26 18.80
CA ASN A 210 4.92 15.08 19.73
C ASN A 210 5.63 16.40 20.11
N ARG A 211 5.85 17.29 19.15
CA ARG A 211 6.67 18.51 19.32
C ARG A 211 5.84 19.79 19.52
N LYS A 212 4.62 19.82 19.00
CA LYS A 212 3.70 20.99 19.01
C LYS A 212 4.32 22.30 18.53
N ASN A 213 5.16 22.23 17.49
CA ASN A 213 5.81 23.40 16.88
C ASN A 213 5.07 23.85 15.61
N TYR A 214 5.03 25.17 15.37
CA TYR A 214 4.47 25.80 14.17
C TYR A 214 5.09 25.31 12.86
N ILE A 215 6.39 24.99 12.83
CA ILE A 215 7.02 24.41 11.62
C ILE A 215 6.38 23.06 11.27
N HIS A 216 6.14 22.20 12.26
CA HIS A 216 5.50 20.91 12.03
C HIS A 216 4.02 21.07 11.67
N LEU A 217 3.33 22.08 12.21
CA LEU A 217 1.98 22.43 11.82
C LEU A 217 1.91 22.90 10.35
N LEU A 218 2.87 23.72 9.92
CA LEU A 218 2.98 24.15 8.53
C LEU A 218 3.18 22.95 7.59
N ILE A 219 4.06 21.99 7.96
CA ILE A 219 4.25 20.77 7.16
C ILE A 219 2.95 19.95 7.10
N VAL A 220 2.20 19.84 8.19
CA VAL A 220 0.87 19.18 8.18
C VAL A 220 -0.07 19.87 7.18
N PHE A 221 -0.10 21.21 7.18
CA PHE A 221 -0.91 21.98 6.25
C PHE A 221 -0.49 21.77 4.80
N VAL A 222 0.81 21.75 4.50
CA VAL A 222 1.33 21.44 3.16
C VAL A 222 0.88 20.05 2.70
N MET A 223 0.95 19.04 3.57
CA MET A 223 0.49 17.69 3.24
C MET A 223 -1.04 17.63 3.01
N LEU A 224 -1.83 18.35 3.81
CA LEU A 224 -3.28 18.44 3.63
C LEU A 224 -3.63 19.10 2.29
N LEU A 225 -2.95 20.19 1.95
CA LEU A 225 -3.16 20.89 0.68
C LEU A 225 -2.79 19.99 -0.50
N ALA A 226 -1.66 19.29 -0.44
CA ALA A 226 -1.27 18.33 -1.49
C ALA A 226 -2.24 17.15 -1.62
N LEU A 227 -2.81 16.64 -0.53
CA LEU A 227 -3.86 15.61 -0.61
C LEU A 227 -5.15 16.17 -1.21
N TYR A 228 -5.48 17.43 -0.93
CA TYR A 228 -6.65 18.10 -1.50
C TYR A 228 -6.54 18.26 -3.03
N THR A 229 -5.35 18.58 -3.56
CA THR A 229 -5.16 18.74 -5.03
C THR A 229 -5.43 17.46 -5.82
N THR A 230 -5.40 16.29 -5.17
CA THR A 230 -5.70 15.00 -5.83
C THR A 230 -7.16 14.81 -6.20
N TRP A 231 -8.06 15.61 -5.62
CA TRP A 231 -9.52 15.51 -5.78
C TRP A 231 -10.06 14.07 -5.69
N THR A 232 -9.44 13.25 -4.85
CA THR A 232 -9.76 11.83 -4.72
C THR A 232 -10.29 11.55 -3.33
N ARG A 233 -11.58 11.19 -3.24
CA ARG A 233 -12.33 10.96 -1.97
C ARG A 233 -11.53 10.17 -0.95
N ALA A 234 -10.96 9.04 -1.36
CA ALA A 234 -10.18 8.18 -0.46
C ALA A 234 -8.93 8.86 0.13
N LEU A 235 -8.27 9.74 -0.64
CA LEU A 235 -7.03 10.39 -0.24
C LEU A 235 -7.28 11.52 0.77
N TYR A 236 -8.27 12.38 0.53
CA TYR A 236 -8.60 13.46 1.47
C TYR A 236 -9.47 13.01 2.67
N LEU A 237 -10.19 11.88 2.57
CA LEU A 237 -10.87 11.27 3.71
C LEU A 237 -9.85 10.68 4.72
N SER A 238 -8.66 10.28 4.25
CA SER A 238 -7.65 9.68 5.12
C SER A 238 -7.22 10.60 6.28
N PRO A 239 -6.87 11.88 6.06
CA PRO A 239 -6.66 12.85 7.15
C PRO A 239 -7.85 12.99 8.11
N ILE A 240 -9.07 12.98 7.60
CA ILE A 240 -10.30 13.09 8.43
C ILE A 240 -10.41 11.90 9.37
N ILE A 241 -10.21 10.68 8.87
CA ILE A 241 -10.22 9.45 9.68
C ILE A 241 -9.13 9.49 10.76
N ILE A 242 -7.92 9.92 10.40
CA ILE A 242 -6.79 9.98 11.34
C ILE A 242 -7.01 11.03 12.43
N ILE A 243 -7.38 12.26 12.05
CA ILE A 243 -7.61 13.36 12.99
C ILE A 243 -8.83 13.06 13.86
N GLY A 244 -9.96 12.71 13.23
CA GLY A 244 -11.21 12.37 13.91
C GLY A 244 -11.05 11.20 14.87
N GLY A 245 -10.34 10.15 14.45
CA GLY A 245 -10.03 9.01 15.30
C GLY A 245 -9.17 9.36 16.53
N VAL A 246 -8.20 10.26 16.36
CA VAL A 246 -7.39 10.76 17.50
C VAL A 246 -8.21 11.64 18.43
N LEU A 247 -9.10 12.49 17.90
CA LEU A 247 -10.01 13.30 18.71
C LEU A 247 -10.98 12.42 19.49
N PHE A 248 -11.61 11.44 18.82
CA PHE A 248 -12.47 10.45 19.46
C PHE A 248 -11.74 9.70 20.58
N TYR A 249 -10.51 9.24 20.34
CA TYR A 249 -9.69 8.58 21.35
C TYR A 249 -9.32 9.46 22.55
N LYS A 250 -9.17 10.78 22.35
CA LYS A 250 -8.94 11.71 23.46
C LYS A 250 -10.15 11.83 24.37
N ILE A 251 -11.37 11.72 23.81
CA ILE A 251 -12.63 11.77 24.55
C ILE A 251 -12.93 10.40 25.19
N PHE A 252 -12.77 9.32 24.43
CA PHE A 252 -13.06 7.94 24.82
C PHE A 252 -11.80 7.07 24.76
N PRO A 253 -10.88 7.19 25.72
CA PRO A 253 -9.69 6.35 25.75
C PRO A 253 -10.08 4.91 26.08
N PHE A 254 -9.69 3.97 25.23
CA PHE A 254 -9.89 2.54 25.49
C PHE A 254 -8.59 1.84 25.86
N THR A 255 -8.73 0.77 26.64
CA THR A 255 -7.67 -0.17 26.97
C THR A 255 -8.02 -1.51 26.33
N LEU A 256 -7.03 -2.21 25.80
CA LEU A 256 -7.23 -3.51 25.17
C LEU A 256 -6.07 -4.42 25.54
N GLN A 257 -6.38 -5.61 26.03
CA GLN A 257 -5.41 -6.66 26.33
C GLN A 257 -5.67 -7.81 25.36
N LEU A 258 -4.71 -8.08 24.47
CA LEU A 258 -4.77 -9.23 23.56
C LEU A 258 -3.50 -10.05 23.69
N GLY A 259 -3.67 -11.34 23.96
CA GLY A 259 -2.60 -12.32 23.75
C GLY A 259 -2.36 -12.56 22.25
N LYS A 260 -1.37 -13.41 21.91
CA LYS A 260 -1.04 -13.74 20.50
C LYS A 260 -2.24 -14.28 19.72
N ILE A 261 -3.04 -15.15 20.35
CA ILE A 261 -4.27 -15.72 19.77
C ILE A 261 -5.35 -14.64 19.61
N GLY A 262 -5.51 -13.76 20.61
CA GLY A 262 -6.47 -12.65 20.52
C GLY A 262 -6.14 -11.66 19.41
N ALA A 263 -4.85 -11.36 19.19
CA ALA A 263 -4.39 -10.50 18.10
C ALA A 263 -4.63 -11.15 16.72
N TYR A 264 -4.42 -12.47 16.61
CA TYR A 264 -4.73 -13.24 15.41
C TYR A 264 -6.24 -13.23 15.10
N ASN A 265 -7.08 -13.46 16.11
CA ASN A 265 -8.54 -13.42 15.94
C ASN A 265 -9.03 -12.02 15.58
N LEU A 266 -8.48 -10.96 16.20
CA LEU A 266 -8.81 -9.59 15.86
C LEU A 266 -8.44 -9.27 14.40
N LEU A 267 -7.25 -9.65 13.96
CA LEU A 267 -6.84 -9.44 12.57
C LEU A 267 -7.74 -10.19 11.59
N SER A 268 -8.00 -11.47 11.86
CA SER A 268 -8.88 -12.30 11.02
C SER A 268 -10.28 -11.70 10.97
N PHE A 269 -10.81 -11.25 12.10
CA PHE A 269 -12.07 -10.53 12.19
C PHE A 269 -12.05 -9.23 11.38
N ILE A 270 -11.00 -8.40 11.48
CA ILE A 270 -10.90 -7.17 10.70
C ILE A 270 -10.89 -7.48 9.20
N ILE A 271 -10.12 -8.47 8.76
CA ILE A 271 -10.08 -8.87 7.34
C ILE A 271 -11.46 -9.35 6.89
N LEU A 272 -12.10 -10.26 7.63
CA LEU A 272 -13.44 -10.79 7.31
C LEU A 272 -14.50 -9.70 7.33
N PHE A 273 -14.54 -8.89 8.38
CA PHE A 273 -15.45 -7.76 8.52
C PHE A 273 -15.28 -6.78 7.37
N PHE A 274 -14.03 -6.53 6.97
CA PHE A 274 -13.74 -5.62 5.87
C PHE A 274 -14.17 -6.20 4.52
N ILE A 275 -13.96 -7.49 4.28
CA ILE A 275 -14.49 -8.18 3.09
C ILE A 275 -16.02 -8.04 3.04
N VAL A 276 -16.70 -8.32 4.15
CA VAL A 276 -18.17 -8.19 4.26
C VAL A 276 -18.61 -6.75 4.00
N ILE A 277 -17.98 -5.77 4.65
CA ILE A 277 -18.28 -4.35 4.44
C ILE A 277 -18.05 -3.94 2.98
N SER A 278 -16.93 -4.33 2.37
CA SER A 278 -16.64 -4.01 0.97
C SER A 278 -17.65 -4.62 0.01
N THR A 279 -18.24 -5.78 0.33
CA THR A 279 -19.33 -6.36 -0.48
C THR A 279 -20.68 -5.68 -0.25
N VAL A 280 -20.99 -5.31 1.00
CA VAL A 280 -22.28 -4.72 1.38
C VAL A 280 -22.37 -3.24 0.97
N LEU A 281 -21.29 -2.47 1.12
CA LEU A 281 -21.24 -1.04 0.80
C LEU A 281 -21.35 -0.74 -0.71
N VAL A 282 -21.29 -1.74 -1.57
CA VAL A 282 -21.41 -1.55 -3.02
C VAL A 282 -22.81 -1.90 -3.52
N GLN A 283 -23.74 -2.31 -2.64
CA GLN A 283 -25.13 -2.50 -3.02
C GLN A 283 -25.81 -1.16 -3.32
N PRO A 284 -26.34 -0.93 -4.54
CA PRO A 284 -26.94 0.34 -4.95
C PRO A 284 -28.13 0.71 -4.08
N THR A 285 -28.91 -0.30 -3.66
CA THR A 285 -30.06 -0.14 -2.76
C THR A 285 -29.65 0.41 -1.40
N LEU A 286 -28.49 0.02 -0.87
CA LEU A 286 -27.97 0.52 0.40
C LEU A 286 -27.40 1.94 0.22
N LEU A 287 -26.67 2.20 -0.88
CA LEU A 287 -26.12 3.51 -1.19
C LEU A 287 -27.21 4.55 -1.47
N SER A 288 -28.29 4.17 -2.13
CA SER A 288 -29.47 5.00 -2.37
C SER A 288 -30.23 5.26 -1.07
N LEU A 289 -30.38 4.25 -0.21
CA LEU A 289 -31.01 4.40 1.11
C LEU A 289 -30.25 5.36 2.02
N LEU A 290 -28.92 5.38 1.91
CA LEU A 290 -28.05 6.28 2.68
C LEU A 290 -27.95 7.70 2.06
N GLY A 291 -28.52 7.93 0.87
CA GLY A 291 -28.46 9.22 0.17
C GLY A 291 -27.06 9.60 -0.32
N ILE A 292 -26.17 8.61 -0.50
CA ILE A 292 -24.75 8.81 -0.87
C ILE A 292 -24.53 8.47 -2.37
N ALA A 293 -25.57 7.98 -3.06
CA ALA A 293 -25.49 7.56 -4.45
C ALA A 293 -25.16 8.73 -5.40
N SER A 294 -24.15 8.53 -6.25
CA SER A 294 -23.89 9.33 -7.45
C SER A 294 -24.21 8.48 -8.69
N GLU A 295 -25.21 8.93 -9.46
CA GLU A 295 -25.81 8.11 -10.54
C GLU A 295 -24.81 7.63 -11.61
N SER A 296 -23.75 8.40 -11.90
CA SER A 296 -22.77 8.05 -12.96
C SER A 296 -21.59 7.18 -12.49
N SER A 297 -20.96 7.52 -11.36
CA SER A 297 -19.78 6.79 -10.87
C SER A 297 -20.13 5.52 -10.11
N ASP A 298 -21.25 5.51 -9.37
CA ASP A 298 -21.60 4.36 -8.54
C ASP A 298 -22.34 3.28 -9.33
N GLY A 299 -23.00 3.64 -10.44
CA GLY A 299 -23.52 2.69 -11.42
C GLY A 299 -22.41 1.83 -12.04
N ILE A 300 -21.31 2.44 -12.49
CA ILE A 300 -20.16 1.72 -13.06
C ILE A 300 -19.50 0.81 -12.01
N ARG A 301 -19.37 1.25 -10.76
CA ARG A 301 -18.83 0.44 -9.67
C ARG A 301 -19.70 -0.76 -9.34
N TYR A 302 -21.02 -0.58 -9.34
CA TYR A 302 -21.94 -1.68 -9.11
C TYR A 302 -21.86 -2.73 -10.22
N THR A 303 -21.85 -2.30 -11.48
CA THR A 303 -21.69 -3.22 -12.61
C THR A 303 -20.35 -3.97 -12.53
N GLN A 304 -19.27 -3.30 -12.15
CA GLN A 304 -17.98 -3.96 -11.89
C GLN A 304 -18.08 -5.03 -10.80
N VAL A 305 -18.80 -4.77 -9.71
CA VAL A 305 -19.00 -5.79 -8.66
C VAL A 305 -19.77 -6.99 -9.18
N ILE A 306 -20.80 -6.79 -10.00
CA ILE A 306 -21.53 -7.89 -10.64
C ILE A 306 -20.60 -8.72 -11.52
N TRP A 307 -19.78 -8.08 -12.37
CA TRP A 307 -18.85 -8.80 -13.25
C TRP A 307 -17.79 -9.58 -12.47
N ILE A 308 -17.20 -8.97 -11.44
CA ILE A 308 -16.23 -9.64 -10.56
C ILE A 308 -16.89 -10.83 -9.86
N PHE A 309 -18.12 -10.67 -9.38
CA PHE A 309 -18.85 -11.72 -8.70
C PHE A 309 -19.20 -12.89 -9.64
N ASN A 310 -19.72 -12.61 -10.84
CA ASN A 310 -20.03 -13.65 -11.83
C ASN A 310 -18.76 -14.43 -12.23
N THR A 311 -17.66 -13.72 -12.44
CA THR A 311 -16.36 -14.34 -12.75
C THR A 311 -15.86 -15.22 -11.60
N PHE A 312 -16.00 -14.75 -10.35
CA PHE A 312 -15.70 -15.56 -9.17
C PHE A 312 -16.58 -16.82 -9.10
N MET A 313 -17.88 -16.71 -9.41
CA MET A 313 -18.80 -17.85 -9.39
C MET A 313 -18.47 -18.93 -10.42
N ASN A 314 -17.79 -18.58 -11.52
CA ASN A 314 -17.31 -19.54 -12.51
C ASN A 314 -16.09 -20.33 -12.01
N SER A 315 -15.24 -19.71 -11.16
CA SER A 315 -14.02 -20.33 -10.61
C SER A 315 -13.86 -20.09 -9.09
N PRO A 316 -14.80 -20.52 -8.23
CA PRO A 316 -14.86 -20.05 -6.83
C PRO A 316 -13.76 -20.63 -5.93
N VAL A 317 -13.23 -21.81 -6.27
CA VAL A 317 -12.26 -22.54 -5.44
C VAL A 317 -10.86 -21.95 -5.56
N LEU A 318 -10.33 -21.87 -6.79
CA LEU A 318 -8.96 -21.42 -7.07
C LEU A 318 -8.90 -20.02 -7.70
N GLY A 319 -10.04 -19.44 -8.06
CA GLY A 319 -10.10 -18.17 -8.75
C GLY A 319 -9.58 -18.25 -10.19
N THR A 320 -9.47 -17.09 -10.82
CA THR A 320 -8.91 -16.94 -12.17
C THR A 320 -7.37 -16.92 -12.18
N GLY A 321 -6.74 -16.74 -11.02
CA GLY A 321 -5.32 -16.43 -10.90
C GLY A 321 -5.02 -14.93 -11.02
N LEU A 322 -3.82 -14.53 -10.57
CA LEU A 322 -3.33 -13.15 -10.71
C LEU A 322 -3.23 -12.76 -12.20
N GLY A 323 -3.55 -11.51 -12.53
CA GLY A 323 -3.66 -11.02 -13.90
C GLY A 323 -5.00 -11.35 -14.58
N GLY A 324 -5.86 -12.16 -13.95
CA GLY A 324 -7.20 -12.45 -14.46
C GLY A 324 -8.12 -11.23 -14.42
N SER A 325 -8.99 -11.13 -15.42
CA SER A 325 -9.99 -10.08 -15.55
C SER A 325 -11.39 -10.70 -15.70
N ALA A 326 -12.39 -10.00 -15.18
CA ALA A 326 -13.79 -10.21 -15.50
C ALA A 326 -14.08 -9.93 -16.99
N GLU A 327 -15.22 -10.43 -17.48
CA GLU A 327 -15.62 -10.39 -18.90
C GLU A 327 -15.59 -8.98 -19.49
N ASP A 328 -16.06 -7.98 -18.73
CA ASP A 328 -16.01 -6.58 -19.15
C ASP A 328 -14.82 -5.85 -18.51
N VAL A 329 -14.01 -5.26 -19.39
CA VAL A 329 -12.73 -4.65 -19.08
C VAL A 329 -12.87 -3.13 -19.02
N ARG A 330 -12.51 -2.54 -17.87
CA ARG A 330 -12.57 -1.08 -17.68
C ARG A 330 -11.42 -0.33 -18.36
N SER A 331 -10.21 -0.89 -18.33
CA SER A 331 -9.03 -0.32 -18.97
C SER A 331 -8.48 -1.34 -19.95
N LEU A 332 -8.45 -0.97 -21.23
CA LEU A 332 -7.87 -1.82 -22.29
C LEU A 332 -6.36 -2.05 -22.07
N ILE A 333 -5.71 -1.13 -21.36
CA ILE A 333 -4.27 -1.16 -21.07
C ILE A 333 -3.97 -2.03 -19.83
N ALA A 334 -4.81 -1.96 -18.80
CA ALA A 334 -4.67 -2.77 -17.59
C ALA A 334 -5.96 -3.54 -17.23
N PRO A 335 -6.36 -4.57 -18.02
CA PRO A 335 -7.63 -5.27 -17.84
C PRO A 335 -7.84 -5.91 -16.46
N TRP A 336 -6.75 -6.29 -15.80
CA TRP A 336 -6.74 -6.93 -14.49
C TRP A 336 -7.01 -5.96 -13.34
N THR A 337 -7.10 -4.66 -13.58
CA THR A 337 -7.14 -3.63 -12.53
C THR A 337 -8.57 -3.15 -12.25
N TYR A 338 -8.98 -3.19 -10.98
CA TYR A 338 -10.34 -2.83 -10.54
C TYR A 338 -10.32 -1.80 -9.41
N GLU A 339 -11.35 -0.95 -9.32
CA GLU A 339 -11.52 -0.04 -8.17
C GLU A 339 -11.74 -0.81 -6.87
N MET A 340 -12.50 -1.91 -6.96
CA MET A 340 -12.75 -2.83 -5.85
C MET A 340 -11.62 -3.85 -5.71
N SER A 341 -10.39 -3.36 -5.46
CA SER A 341 -9.16 -4.17 -5.50
C SER A 341 -9.21 -5.44 -4.65
N LEU A 342 -9.84 -5.37 -3.48
CA LEU A 342 -9.96 -6.52 -2.57
C LEU A 342 -10.94 -7.56 -3.08
N LEU A 343 -12.07 -7.13 -3.65
CA LEU A 343 -13.03 -8.03 -4.26
C LEU A 343 -12.42 -8.72 -5.48
N ALA A 344 -11.70 -7.95 -6.31
CA ALA A 344 -10.95 -8.50 -7.42
C ALA A 344 -9.85 -9.47 -6.97
N LEU A 345 -9.20 -9.22 -5.82
CA LEU A 345 -8.23 -10.16 -5.27
C LEU A 345 -8.91 -11.48 -4.85
N ILE A 346 -10.11 -11.44 -4.28
CA ILE A 346 -10.89 -12.65 -3.96
C ILE A 346 -11.23 -13.42 -5.23
N MET A 347 -11.70 -12.74 -6.28
CA MET A 347 -11.95 -13.35 -7.59
C MET A 347 -10.72 -14.05 -8.16
N LYS A 348 -9.54 -13.43 -8.04
CA LYS A 348 -8.28 -13.97 -8.56
C LYS A 348 -7.74 -15.14 -7.75
N LEU A 349 -7.90 -15.11 -6.43
CA LEU A 349 -7.36 -16.13 -5.54
C LEU A 349 -8.34 -17.29 -5.26
N GLY A 350 -9.64 -17.06 -5.43
CA GLY A 350 -10.67 -17.98 -4.95
C GLY A 350 -10.66 -18.15 -3.43
N LEU A 351 -11.55 -19.00 -2.92
CA LEU A 351 -11.66 -19.28 -1.49
C LEU A 351 -10.38 -19.91 -0.92
N VAL A 352 -9.78 -20.85 -1.66
CA VAL A 352 -8.56 -21.55 -1.22
C VAL A 352 -7.37 -20.59 -1.18
N GLY A 353 -7.20 -19.75 -2.20
CA GLY A 353 -6.12 -18.78 -2.22
C GLY A 353 -6.26 -17.73 -1.11
N VAL A 354 -7.48 -17.23 -0.85
CA VAL A 354 -7.73 -16.32 0.27
C VAL A 354 -7.38 -16.97 1.61
N PHE A 355 -7.82 -18.21 1.84
CA PHE A 355 -7.53 -18.95 3.07
C PHE A 355 -6.02 -19.16 3.27
N LEU A 356 -5.31 -19.57 2.22
CA LEU A 356 -3.86 -19.75 2.25
C LEU A 356 -3.14 -18.42 2.49
N PHE A 357 -3.56 -17.34 1.83
CA PHE A 357 -2.98 -16.00 2.03
C PHE A 357 -3.10 -15.53 3.47
N ILE A 358 -4.28 -15.69 4.08
CA ILE A 358 -4.51 -15.37 5.51
C ILE A 358 -3.62 -16.25 6.40
N SER A 359 -3.56 -17.55 6.11
CA SER A 359 -2.78 -18.53 6.89
C SER A 359 -1.28 -18.23 6.84
N ILE A 360 -0.74 -17.90 5.66
CA ILE A 360 0.67 -17.52 5.48
C ILE A 360 0.97 -16.24 6.25
N SER A 361 0.12 -15.23 6.10
CA SER A 361 0.25 -13.93 6.79
C SER A 361 0.21 -14.09 8.32
N ALA A 362 -0.60 -15.03 8.81
CA ALA A 362 -0.72 -15.37 10.23
C ALA A 362 0.55 -15.95 10.87
N ILE A 363 1.50 -16.47 10.09
CA ILE A 363 2.78 -16.97 10.61
C ILE A 363 3.60 -15.83 11.23
N LYS A 364 3.50 -14.62 10.67
CA LYS A 364 4.35 -13.48 11.04
C LYS A 364 3.61 -12.35 11.75
N ILE A 365 2.37 -12.04 11.38
CA ILE A 365 1.65 -10.88 11.94
C ILE A 365 1.53 -10.90 13.49
N PRO A 366 1.27 -12.04 14.16
CA PRO A 366 1.23 -12.10 15.62
C PRO A 366 2.55 -11.68 16.30
N GLU A 367 3.70 -11.85 15.63
CA GLU A 367 5.01 -11.41 16.14
C GLU A 367 5.12 -9.88 16.16
N PHE A 368 4.47 -9.19 15.23
CA PHE A 368 4.42 -7.72 15.15
C PHE A 368 3.45 -7.11 16.18
N LEU A 369 2.35 -7.80 16.47
CA LEU A 369 1.34 -7.34 17.43
C LEU A 369 1.67 -7.70 18.89
N GLU A 370 2.73 -8.47 19.12
CA GLU A 370 3.16 -8.88 20.45
C GLU A 370 3.46 -7.67 21.35
N GLY A 371 2.70 -7.54 22.45
CA GLY A 371 2.83 -6.43 23.39
C GLY A 371 2.30 -5.09 22.87
N PHE A 372 1.62 -5.08 21.72
CA PHE A 372 0.94 -3.89 21.19
C PHE A 372 -0.28 -3.53 22.06
N PHE A 373 -1.07 -4.54 22.43
CA PHE A 373 -2.26 -4.47 23.30
C PHE A 373 -1.97 -5.14 24.65
N ASP A 374 -1.42 -4.38 25.59
CA ASP A 374 -0.95 -4.89 26.90
C ASP A 374 -1.90 -4.58 28.06
N GLY A 375 -3.15 -4.25 27.78
CA GLY A 375 -4.15 -3.87 28.79
C GLY A 375 -3.98 -2.47 29.35
N ARG A 376 -2.92 -1.75 28.97
CA ARG A 376 -2.73 -0.34 29.34
C ARG A 376 -3.41 0.57 28.32
N ARG A 377 -3.55 1.84 28.70
CA ARG A 377 -3.98 2.90 27.78
C ARG A 377 -3.03 2.97 26.59
N ILE A 378 -3.59 2.88 25.39
CA ILE A 378 -2.81 2.84 24.15
C ILE A 378 -2.11 4.20 23.93
N PRO A 379 -0.78 4.25 23.76
CA PRO A 379 -0.08 5.49 23.44
C PRO A 379 -0.66 6.16 22.18
N VAL A 380 -0.79 7.49 22.17
CA VAL A 380 -1.36 8.26 21.04
C VAL A 380 -0.68 7.91 19.71
N LYS A 381 0.66 7.69 19.71
CA LYS A 381 1.40 7.25 18.52
C LYS A 381 0.87 5.95 17.89
N LYS A 382 0.46 4.97 18.72
CA LYS A 382 -0.12 3.71 18.26
C LYS A 382 -1.55 3.93 17.75
N VAL A 383 -2.30 4.83 18.37
CA VAL A 383 -3.65 5.21 17.91
C VAL A 383 -3.60 5.86 16.53
N VAL A 384 -2.69 6.81 16.32
CA VAL A 384 -2.47 7.43 14.99
C VAL A 384 -2.14 6.35 13.95
N TRP A 385 -1.31 5.35 14.30
CA TRP A 385 -0.99 4.24 13.42
C TRP A 385 -2.19 3.33 13.11
N ILE A 386 -3.06 3.05 14.09
CA ILE A 386 -4.30 2.27 13.88
C ILE A 386 -5.19 2.99 12.85
N TYR A 387 -5.47 4.28 13.06
CA TYR A 387 -6.34 5.03 12.16
C TYR A 387 -5.72 5.27 10.77
N PHE A 388 -4.39 5.41 10.69
CA PHE A 388 -3.68 5.44 9.41
C PHE A 388 -3.78 4.10 8.67
N SER A 389 -3.60 2.98 9.37
CA SER A 389 -3.74 1.64 8.76
C SER A 389 -5.17 1.40 8.28
N LEU A 390 -6.16 1.85 9.07
CA LEU A 390 -7.58 1.79 8.69
C LEU A 390 -7.88 2.68 7.47
N SER A 391 -7.34 3.90 7.41
CA SER A 391 -7.57 4.78 6.26
C SER A 391 -6.95 4.24 4.98
N VAL A 392 -5.75 3.64 5.04
CA VAL A 392 -5.13 2.92 3.92
C VAL A 392 -6.00 1.77 3.46
N LEU A 393 -6.55 0.99 4.39
CA LEU A 393 -7.41 -0.14 4.07
C LEU A 393 -8.68 0.31 3.31
N MET A 394 -9.31 1.41 3.75
CA MET A 394 -10.44 2.03 3.03
C MET A 394 -10.02 2.55 1.64
N MET A 395 -8.83 3.13 1.53
CA MET A 395 -8.30 3.59 0.24
C MET A 395 -8.11 2.44 -0.73
N PHE A 396 -7.54 1.31 -0.30
CA PHE A 396 -7.36 0.11 -1.12
C PHE A 396 -8.68 -0.54 -1.56
N SER A 397 -9.78 -0.33 -0.83
CA SER A 397 -11.10 -0.82 -1.24
C SER A 397 -11.71 -0.07 -2.39
N THR A 398 -11.31 1.19 -2.58
CA THR A 398 -11.99 2.12 -3.50
C THR A 398 -11.07 2.59 -4.62
N ASN A 399 -9.82 2.11 -4.63
CA ASN A 399 -8.81 2.47 -5.63
C ASN A 399 -7.86 1.29 -5.91
N PRO A 400 -7.35 1.17 -7.15
CA PRO A 400 -6.46 0.09 -7.59
C PRO A 400 -5.02 0.14 -7.04
N PHE A 401 -4.77 0.76 -5.88
CA PHE A 401 -3.40 0.95 -5.40
C PHE A 401 -2.80 -0.29 -4.72
N MET A 402 -3.62 -1.25 -4.30
CA MET A 402 -3.14 -2.37 -3.47
C MET A 402 -2.10 -3.23 -4.21
N LEU A 403 -2.37 -3.65 -5.44
CA LEU A 403 -1.50 -4.52 -6.24
C LEU A 403 -0.52 -3.72 -7.11
N SER A 404 0.03 -2.65 -6.55
CA SER A 404 0.97 -1.75 -7.22
C SER A 404 2.19 -1.44 -6.35
N PHE A 405 3.23 -0.84 -6.93
CA PHE A 405 4.42 -0.43 -6.16
C PHE A 405 4.12 0.56 -5.01
N PRO A 406 3.21 1.55 -5.17
CA PRO A 406 2.69 2.30 -4.03
C PRO A 406 2.09 1.41 -2.93
N GLY A 407 1.32 0.38 -3.31
CA GLY A 407 0.74 -0.59 -2.36
C GLY A 407 1.79 -1.38 -1.57
N VAL A 408 2.85 -1.85 -2.26
CA VAL A 408 4.01 -2.50 -1.62
C VAL A 408 4.68 -1.55 -0.63
N THR A 409 4.90 -0.30 -1.03
CA THR A 409 5.55 0.73 -0.22
C THR A 409 4.76 1.03 1.06
N ILE A 410 3.45 1.22 0.93
CA ILE A 410 2.56 1.48 2.07
C ILE A 410 2.54 0.28 3.02
N THR A 411 2.46 -0.94 2.48
CA THR A 411 2.47 -2.17 3.29
C THR A 411 3.77 -2.32 4.06
N LEU A 412 4.91 -2.12 3.39
CA LEU A 412 6.23 -2.12 4.03
C LEU A 412 6.30 -1.07 5.15
N PHE A 413 5.82 0.14 4.88
CA PHE A 413 5.81 1.23 5.86
C PHE A 413 4.97 0.89 7.11
N ILE A 414 3.75 0.37 6.92
CA ILE A 414 2.85 -0.04 8.02
C ILE A 414 3.55 -1.07 8.92
N LEU A 415 4.15 -2.10 8.33
CA LEU A 415 4.81 -3.19 9.07
C LEU A 415 6.09 -2.72 9.77
N CYS A 416 6.89 -1.88 9.13
CA CYS A 416 8.09 -1.30 9.74
C CYS A 416 7.76 -0.36 10.90
N GLU A 417 6.75 0.50 10.77
CA GLU A 417 6.27 1.33 11.90
C GLU A 417 5.77 0.46 13.06
N LEU A 418 4.98 -0.58 12.76
CA LEU A 418 4.48 -1.51 13.77
C LEU A 418 5.63 -2.20 14.53
N ASN A 419 6.64 -2.68 13.80
CA ASN A 419 7.82 -3.30 14.40
C ASN A 419 8.61 -2.31 15.27
N SER A 420 8.67 -1.02 14.87
CA SER A 420 9.37 0.00 15.63
C SER A 420 8.78 0.21 17.03
N PHE A 421 7.46 0.05 17.19
CA PHE A 421 6.80 0.15 18.51
C PHE A 421 7.20 -0.96 19.47
N LYS A 422 7.56 -2.13 18.95
CA LYS A 422 8.05 -3.27 19.75
C LYS A 422 9.44 -2.99 20.31
N ILE A 423 10.33 -2.45 19.48
CA ILE A 423 11.73 -2.15 19.85
C ILE A 423 11.78 -1.05 20.91
N GLU A 424 10.93 -0.03 20.81
CA GLU A 424 10.86 1.04 21.81
C GLU A 424 10.43 0.55 23.20
N LYS A 425 9.75 -0.60 23.30
CA LYS A 425 9.37 -1.21 24.58
C LYS A 425 10.48 -2.07 25.19
N GLY A 426 11.42 -2.58 24.39
CA GLY A 426 12.55 -3.40 24.86
C GLY A 426 13.78 -2.60 25.31
N ASN A 427 13.77 -1.27 25.11
CA ASN A 427 14.82 -0.33 25.54
C ASN A 427 14.40 0.52 26.75
N ILE A 428 13.29 0.18 27.41
CA ILE A 428 12.83 0.67 28.72
C ILE A 428 12.86 -0.55 29.64
#